data_AF-A0A6L7XNS2-F1
#
_entry.id   AF-A0A6L7XNS2-F1
#
_cell.length_a   1.000
_cell.length_b   1.000
_cell.length_c   1.000
_cell.angle_alpha   90.00
_cell.angle_beta   90.00
_cell.angle_gamma   90.00
#
_symmetry.space_group_name_H-M   'P 1'
#
loop_
_entity.id
_entity.type
_entity.pdbx_description
1 polymer ?
#
loop_
_entity_poly.entity_id
_entity_poly.type
_entity_poly.pdbx_seq_one_letter_code
_entity_poly.pdbx_strand_id
1 'polypeptide(L)'
;MSSDAAAARYDYLLHCAGCHLADGSGAPPEVPPLRSMARLAAMPDGRDYLVRVPEVAQAPLPNTRLANLLNWALQEFSRDKSPAGFRPLSAKEVGDARRRILKDPLRARAEILKAAR
;
A
#
# COMPACT_ATOMS: atom_id res chain seq x y z
N MET A 1 3.70 -21.84 -1.41
CA MET A 1 3.47 -20.44 -0.98
C MET A 1 3.85 -20.36 0.48
N SER A 2 4.68 -19.39 0.91
CA SER A 2 5.00 -19.23 2.33
C SER A 2 3.72 -18.98 3.13
N SER A 3 3.66 -19.45 4.39
CA SER A 3 2.55 -19.16 5.32
C SER A 3 2.24 -17.67 5.40
N ASP A 4 3.27 -16.82 5.28
CA ASP A 4 3.15 -15.37 5.33
C ASP A 4 2.43 -14.79 4.11
N ALA A 5 2.63 -15.37 2.92
CA ALA A 5 1.97 -14.93 1.70
C ALA A 5 0.48 -15.34 1.68
N ALA A 6 0.16 -16.53 2.19
CA ALA A 6 -1.22 -16.97 2.35
C ALA A 6 -1.97 -16.09 3.36
N ALA A 7 -1.35 -15.77 4.50
CA ALA A 7 -1.91 -14.86 5.49
C ALA A 7 -2.11 -13.43 4.93
N ALA A 8 -1.14 -12.90 4.20
CA ALA A 8 -1.26 -11.59 3.55
C ALA A 8 -2.39 -11.54 2.53
N ARG A 9 -2.53 -12.58 1.69
CA ARG A 9 -3.63 -12.69 0.73
C ARG A 9 -4.99 -12.75 1.44
N TYR A 10 -5.09 -13.51 2.52
CA TYR A 10 -6.32 -13.58 3.32
C TYR A 10 -6.69 -12.20 3.89
N ASP A 11 -5.72 -11.52 4.52
CA ASP A 11 -5.90 -10.17 5.04
C ASP A 11 -6.31 -9.18 3.94
N TYR A 12 -5.75 -9.31 2.73
CA TYR A 12 -6.12 -8.47 1.59
C TYR A 12 -7.57 -8.67 1.17
N LEU A 13 -8.00 -9.92 1.05
CA LEU A 13 -9.37 -10.25 0.67
C LEU A 13 -10.38 -9.72 1.69
N LEU A 14 -10.05 -9.79 2.98
CA LEU A 14 -10.92 -9.29 4.04
C LEU A 14 -10.96 -7.77 4.17
N HIS A 15 -9.82 -7.10 4.02
CA HIS A 15 -9.68 -5.70 4.43
C HIS A 15 -9.49 -4.71 3.29
N CYS A 16 -9.15 -5.17 2.08
CA CYS A 16 -8.76 -4.28 0.98
C CYS A 16 -9.51 -4.56 -0.33
N ALA A 17 -9.81 -5.82 -0.62
CA ALA A 17 -10.45 -6.23 -1.87
C ALA A 17 -11.86 -5.67 -2.06
N GLY A 18 -12.55 -5.26 -0.99
CA GLY A 18 -13.85 -4.60 -1.10
C GLY A 18 -13.80 -3.30 -1.91
N CYS A 19 -12.68 -2.57 -1.86
CA CYS A 19 -12.47 -1.35 -2.65
C CYS A 19 -11.53 -1.60 -3.83
N HIS A 20 -10.41 -2.29 -3.62
CA HIS A 20 -9.38 -2.49 -4.64
C HIS A 20 -9.67 -3.66 -5.61
N LEU A 21 -10.77 -4.39 -5.40
CA LEU A 21 -11.15 -5.61 -6.11
C LEU A 21 -10.16 -6.77 -5.87
N ALA A 22 -10.59 -8.01 -6.07
CA ALA A 22 -9.76 -9.18 -5.77
C ALA A 22 -8.46 -9.25 -6.60
N ASP A 23 -8.47 -8.64 -7.79
CA ASP A 23 -7.34 -8.58 -8.73
C ASP A 23 -6.52 -7.28 -8.63
N GLY A 24 -6.87 -6.36 -7.72
CA GLY A 24 -6.17 -5.10 -7.53
C GLY A 24 -6.43 -4.06 -8.62
N SER A 25 -7.43 -4.27 -9.49
CA SER A 25 -7.78 -3.32 -10.56
C SER A 25 -8.38 -2.01 -10.04
N GLY A 26 -9.02 -2.03 -8.86
CA GLY A 26 -9.62 -0.87 -8.21
C GLY A 26 -10.76 -0.23 -9.01
N ALA A 27 -11.16 0.97 -8.60
CA ALA A 27 -12.22 1.78 -9.21
C ALA A 27 -11.73 3.23 -9.38
N PRO A 28 -11.05 3.56 -10.50
CA PRO A 28 -10.48 4.88 -10.71
C PRO A 28 -11.55 5.97 -10.95
N PRO A 29 -11.29 7.24 -10.57
CA PRO A 29 -10.05 7.73 -9.96
C PRO A 29 -9.94 7.55 -8.44
N GLU A 30 -11.05 7.32 -7.74
CA GLU A 30 -11.13 7.35 -6.28
C GLU A 30 -10.32 6.21 -5.64
N VAL A 31 -10.41 5.01 -6.21
CA VAL A 31 -9.65 3.83 -5.75
C VAL A 31 -8.64 3.45 -6.84
N PRO A 32 -7.34 3.78 -6.66
CA PRO A 32 -6.35 3.56 -7.70
C PRO A 32 -6.05 2.07 -7.88
N PRO A 33 -5.66 1.66 -9.10
CA PRO A 33 -5.20 0.31 -9.36
C PRO A 33 -3.87 0.06 -8.65
N LEU A 34 -3.77 -1.08 -7.97
CA LEU A 34 -2.59 -1.47 -7.21
C LEU A 34 -1.36 -1.76 -8.09
N ARG A 35 -1.54 -1.99 -9.39
CA ARG A 35 -0.43 -2.09 -10.36
C ARG A 35 0.51 -0.88 -10.37
N SER A 36 0.00 0.29 -9.97
CA SER A 36 0.78 1.53 -9.89
C SER A 36 1.46 1.74 -8.53
N MET A 37 1.22 0.85 -7.56
CA MET A 37 1.61 1.04 -6.17
C MET A 37 3.12 1.04 -5.98
N ALA A 38 3.86 0.11 -6.59
CA ALA A 38 5.33 0.09 -6.47
C ALA A 38 6.00 1.34 -7.04
N ARG A 39 5.48 1.90 -8.15
CA ARG A 39 5.97 3.17 -8.70
C ARG A 39 5.75 4.32 -7.71
N LEU A 40 4.59 4.37 -7.06
CA LEU A 40 4.33 5.39 -6.03
C LEU A 40 5.24 5.18 -4.82
N ALA A 41 5.37 3.95 -4.33
CA ALA A 41 6.22 3.62 -3.18
C ALA A 41 7.71 3.95 -3.39
N ALA A 42 8.16 4.03 -4.65
CA ALA A 42 9.50 4.40 -5.03
C ALA A 42 9.77 5.93 -4.98
N MET A 43 8.72 6.75 -4.93
CA MET A 43 8.86 8.21 -4.91
C MET A 43 9.17 8.74 -3.50
N PRO A 44 9.79 9.92 -3.39
CA PRO A 44 9.83 10.66 -2.15
C PRO A 44 8.41 10.75 -1.54
N ASP A 45 8.29 10.42 -0.26
CA ASP A 45 7.03 10.35 0.51
C ASP A 45 6.01 9.29 0.09
N GLY A 46 6.14 8.68 -1.09
CA GLY A 46 5.19 7.69 -1.60
C GLY A 46 5.16 6.39 -0.81
N ARG A 47 6.29 6.00 -0.19
CA ARG A 47 6.35 4.86 0.73
C ARG A 47 5.51 5.08 1.99
N ASP A 48 5.62 6.27 2.60
CA ASP A 48 4.89 6.66 3.82
C ASP A 48 3.40 6.89 3.49
N TYR A 49 3.10 7.41 2.29
CA TYR A 49 1.74 7.57 1.78
C TYR A 49 0.91 6.28 1.86
N LEU A 50 1.46 5.13 1.43
CA LEU A 50 0.70 3.87 1.39
C LEU A 50 0.06 3.52 2.73
N VAL A 51 0.77 3.78 3.82
CA VAL A 51 0.31 3.46 5.18
C VAL A 51 -0.62 4.53 5.74
N ARG A 52 -0.49 5.78 5.29
CA ARG A 52 -1.22 6.93 5.84
C ARG A 52 -2.59 7.15 5.23
N VAL A 53 -2.93 6.42 4.16
CA VAL A 53 -4.30 6.34 3.65
C VAL A 53 -5.23 5.92 4.81
N PRO A 54 -6.30 6.69 5.15
CA PRO A 54 -7.12 6.47 6.34
C PRO A 54 -7.58 5.03 6.55
N GLU A 55 -8.00 4.37 5.48
CA GLU A 55 -8.51 3.01 5.47
C GLU A 55 -7.40 2.00 5.78
N VAL A 56 -6.18 2.24 5.26
CA VAL A 56 -5.00 1.43 5.54
C VAL A 56 -4.52 1.67 6.97
N ALA A 57 -4.43 2.93 7.39
CA ALA A 57 -3.95 3.33 8.70
C ALA A 57 -4.85 2.82 9.84
N GLN A 58 -6.13 2.60 9.57
CA GLN A 58 -7.12 2.16 10.54
C GLN A 58 -7.49 0.68 10.39
N ALA A 59 -6.84 -0.05 9.47
CA ALA A 59 -7.06 -1.49 9.32
C ALA A 59 -6.88 -2.20 10.69
N PRO A 60 -7.78 -3.13 11.06
CA PRO A 60 -7.77 -3.83 12.35
C PRO A 60 -6.69 -4.93 12.40
N LEU A 61 -5.50 -4.61 11.90
CA LEU A 61 -4.33 -5.48 11.84
C LEU A 61 -3.21 -4.90 12.70
N PRO A 62 -2.41 -5.74 13.38
CA PRO A 62 -1.17 -5.28 13.99
C PRO A 62 -0.17 -4.83 12.91
N ASN A 63 0.75 -3.94 13.27
CA ASN A 63 1.68 -3.34 12.31
C ASN A 63 2.53 -4.37 11.54
N THR A 64 2.82 -5.52 12.14
CA THR A 64 3.53 -6.64 11.50
C THR A 64 2.73 -7.26 10.37
N ARG A 65 1.44 -7.56 10.59
CA ARG A 65 0.54 -8.11 9.57
C ARG A 65 0.25 -7.08 8.48
N LEU A 66 0.05 -5.82 8.86
CA LEU A 66 -0.16 -4.76 7.88
C LEU A 66 1.09 -4.53 6.99
N ALA A 67 2.29 -4.55 7.57
CA ALA A 67 3.53 -4.51 6.80
C ALA A 67 3.63 -5.70 5.83
N ASN A 68 3.34 -6.92 6.30
CA ASN A 68 3.33 -8.12 5.46
C ASN A 68 2.32 -8.00 4.31
N LEU A 69 1.09 -7.56 4.59
CA LEU A 69 0.06 -7.33 3.58
C LEU A 69 0.49 -6.32 2.52
N LEU A 70 1.04 -5.17 2.91
CA LEU A 70 1.45 -4.14 1.96
C LEU A 70 2.62 -4.61 1.10
N ASN A 71 3.58 -5.32 1.69
CA ASN A 71 4.70 -5.92 0.96
C ASN A 71 4.25 -7.00 -0.02
N TRP A 72 3.31 -7.86 0.40
CA TRP A 72 2.72 -8.86 -0.47
C TRP A 72 1.95 -8.20 -1.62
N ALA A 73 1.12 -7.20 -1.36
CA ALA A 73 0.37 -6.50 -2.39
C ALA A 73 1.28 -5.80 -3.42
N LEU A 74 2.41 -5.24 -2.97
CA LEU A 74 3.43 -4.69 -3.88
C LEU A 74 3.96 -5.75 -4.85
N GLN A 75 4.27 -6.95 -4.34
CA GLN A 75 4.82 -8.05 -5.12
C GLN A 75 3.77 -8.74 -6.00
N GLU A 76 2.53 -8.85 -5.52
CA GLU A 76 1.45 -9.48 -6.27
C GLU A 76 1.01 -8.60 -7.44
N PHE A 77 0.74 -7.32 -7.17
CA PHE A 77 0.06 -6.48 -8.15
C PHE A 77 1.01 -5.57 -8.95
N SER A 78 2.21 -5.28 -8.43
CA SER A 78 3.08 -4.23 -9.00
C SER A 78 4.56 -4.60 -9.10
N ARG A 79 4.89 -5.89 -9.06
CA ARG A 79 6.28 -6.37 -9.14
C ARG A 79 7.01 -5.90 -10.39
N ASP A 80 6.34 -5.84 -11.52
CA ASP A 80 6.89 -5.38 -12.80
C ASP A 80 7.22 -3.88 -12.81
N LYS A 81 6.68 -3.11 -11.86
CA LYS A 81 6.91 -1.67 -11.68
C LYS A 81 7.77 -1.34 -10.45
N SER A 82 8.33 -2.35 -9.78
CA SER A 82 9.14 -2.14 -8.58
C SER A 82 10.58 -1.74 -8.96
N PRO A 83 11.13 -0.67 -8.35
CA PRO A 83 12.53 -0.29 -8.60
C PRO A 83 13.48 -1.35 -8.05
N ALA A 84 14.65 -1.47 -8.67
CA ALA A 84 15.74 -2.27 -8.13
C ALA A 84 16.09 -1.78 -6.71
N GLY A 85 16.09 -2.69 -5.74
CA GLY A 85 16.40 -2.38 -4.35
C GLY A 85 15.23 -1.88 -3.49
N PHE A 86 13.97 -2.05 -3.93
CA PHE A 86 12.83 -1.81 -3.03
C PHE A 86 12.97 -2.66 -1.76
N ARG A 87 13.05 -1.98 -0.61
CA ARG A 87 13.13 -2.63 0.70
C ARG A 87 11.72 -2.85 1.25
N PRO A 88 11.37 -4.05 1.75
CA PRO A 88 10.08 -4.27 2.40
C PRO A 88 9.79 -3.25 3.51
N LEU A 89 8.53 -2.84 3.66
CA LEU A 89 8.02 -2.08 4.80
C LEU A 89 8.24 -2.87 6.08
N SER A 90 8.78 -2.22 7.11
CA SER A 90 8.90 -2.77 8.45
C SER A 90 7.67 -2.43 9.30
N ALA A 91 7.42 -3.23 10.34
CA ALA A 91 6.36 -2.95 11.31
C ALA A 91 6.57 -1.61 12.03
N LYS A 92 7.83 -1.19 12.24
CA LYS A 92 8.15 0.10 12.87
C LYS A 92 7.74 1.26 11.96
N GLU A 93 8.13 1.23 10.69
CA GLU A 93 7.74 2.24 9.70
C GLU A 93 6.20 2.34 9.62
N VAL A 94 5.52 1.20 9.58
CA VAL A 94 4.05 1.16 9.56
C VAL A 94 3.47 1.82 10.82
N GLY A 95 3.95 1.42 12.01
CA GLY A 95 3.47 1.98 13.27
C GLY A 95 3.71 3.48 13.40
N ASP A 96 4.82 3.97 12.86
CA ASP A 96 5.13 5.39 12.84
C ASP A 96 4.22 6.16 11.88
N ALA A 97 3.96 5.62 10.69
CA ALA A 97 3.11 6.23 9.68
C ALA A 97 1.63 6.28 10.09
N ARG A 98 1.10 5.25 10.76
CA ARG A 98 -0.30 5.21 11.25
C ARG A 98 -0.68 6.37 12.16
N ARG A 99 0.29 7.03 12.80
CA ARG A 99 0.07 8.21 13.65
C ARG A 99 -0.11 9.51 12.85
N ARG A 100 0.08 9.49 11.53
CA ARG A 100 0.06 10.66 10.63
C ARG A 100 -0.95 10.49 9.49
N ILE A 101 -2.17 10.09 9.81
CA ILE A 101 -3.23 9.83 8.83
C ILE A 101 -3.44 11.03 7.89
N LEU A 102 -3.58 10.75 6.60
CA LEU A 102 -3.86 11.77 5.60
C LEU A 102 -5.31 12.26 5.72
N LYS A 103 -5.50 13.58 5.74
CA LYS A 103 -6.84 14.18 5.64
C LYS A 103 -7.42 14.08 4.23
N ASP A 104 -6.55 14.16 3.22
CA ASP A 104 -6.91 14.12 1.81
C ASP A 104 -5.88 13.26 1.05
N PRO A 105 -6.13 11.95 0.92
CA PRO A 105 -5.23 11.04 0.21
C PRO A 105 -5.12 11.34 -1.28
N LEU A 106 -6.20 11.78 -1.92
CA LEU A 106 -6.21 12.07 -3.36
C LEU A 106 -5.30 13.24 -3.68
N ARG A 107 -5.40 14.33 -2.91
CA ARG A 107 -4.50 15.48 -3.03
C ARG A 107 -3.06 15.10 -2.73
N ALA A 108 -2.80 14.36 -1.64
CA ALA A 108 -1.44 13.94 -1.29
C ALA A 108 -0.81 13.08 -2.40
N ARG A 109 -1.57 12.15 -3.00
CA ARG A 109 -1.14 11.34 -4.13
C ARG A 109 -0.81 12.21 -5.35
N ALA A 110 -1.65 13.19 -5.66
CA ALA A 110 -1.43 14.10 -6.78
C ALA A 110 -0.13 14.90 -6.63
N GLU A 111 0.16 15.42 -5.43
CA GLU A 111 1.40 16.15 -5.14
C GLU A 111 2.64 15.26 -5.28
N ILE A 112 2.59 14.02 -4.76
CA ILE A 112 3.70 13.05 -4.90
C ILE A 112 3.96 12.76 -6.39
N LEU A 113 2.91 12.52 -7.18
CA LEU A 113 3.03 12.24 -8.61
C LEU A 113 3.53 13.45 -9.41
N LYS A 114 3.26 14.68 -8.95
CA LYS A 114 3.74 15.92 -9.56
C LYS A 114 5.21 16.17 -9.26
N ALA A 115 5.64 15.94 -8.01
CA ALA A 115 7.02 16.14 -7.58
C ALA A 115 8.02 15.15 -8.21
N ALA A 116 7.53 14.02 -8.74
CA ALA A 116 8.33 13.02 -9.42
C ALA A 116 8.48 13.25 -10.94
N ARG A 117 8.07 14.42 -11.45
CA ARG A 117 8.26 14.87 -12.83
C ARG A 117 9.38 15.89 -12.89
#